data_AF-A7RQ61-F1
#
_entry.id   AF-A7RQ61-F1
#
_cell.length_a   1.000
_cell.length_b   1.000
_cell.length_c   1.000
_cell.angle_alpha   90.00
_cell.angle_beta   90.00
_cell.angle_gamma   90.00
#
_symmetry.space_group_name_H-M   'P 1'
#
loop_
_entity.id
_entity.type
_entity.pdbx_description
1 polymer ?
#
loop_
_entity_poly.entity_id
_entity_poly.type
_entity_poly.pdbx_seq_one_letter_code
_entity_poly.pdbx_strand_id
1 'polypeptide(L)'
;MESNKNCEKFDEFFLVWESSCRNFIDDFSFANEEARLSRLRIHVFLRKDTPLKALPPAHDWVELHYSLTTCPFASDTCIVAELLQRFGACADKQELCVESPSTIYLIADKGRKYEEVIELLTYRNTRLRFVEIDGQDNTILDILDSACKFCKLVFSTVEERDLHNLESHNFFCAHPECPHHTKRFYTEKDLQGHIQGQTMCPYCDDSIFCSDQARREHMKTIHDILEPISPRDKNNNALTCQFCPERKFTSGEQVEIHMKNCHKKCNCSCGMYFKTRDDYIEHFYTVYPLACFENRKCPHRFQSVMHQAAHHREDHFATHPFYCVPCQHWQSESGSRQRMCFRDEKSLRIHGKP
;
A
#
# COMPACT_ATOMS: atom_id res chain seq x y z
N MET A 1 37.96 -29.33 -20.10
CA MET A 1 36.66 -29.23 -19.39
C MET A 1 36.66 -27.87 -18.71
N GLU A 2 36.43 -26.82 -19.50
CA GLU A 2 36.17 -25.50 -18.97
C GLU A 2 34.70 -25.50 -18.57
N SER A 3 34.47 -25.45 -17.26
CA SER A 3 33.15 -25.24 -16.68
C SER A 3 32.62 -23.89 -17.18
N ASN A 4 31.65 -23.93 -18.10
CA ASN A 4 30.75 -22.83 -18.41
C ASN A 4 30.15 -22.33 -17.09
N LYS A 5 30.74 -21.27 -16.53
CA LYS A 5 30.08 -20.46 -15.51
C LYS A 5 28.97 -19.71 -16.21
N ASN A 6 27.76 -20.27 -16.17
CA ASN A 6 26.55 -19.51 -16.48
C ASN A 6 26.58 -18.26 -15.58
N CYS A 7 26.76 -17.09 -16.18
CA CYS A 7 26.76 -15.83 -15.46
C CYS A 7 25.30 -15.51 -15.12
N GLU A 8 24.89 -15.81 -13.90
CA GLU A 8 23.54 -15.57 -13.40
C GLU A 8 23.25 -14.05 -13.42
N LYS A 9 22.19 -13.66 -14.13
CA LYS A 9 21.82 -12.26 -14.36
C LYS A 9 20.88 -11.81 -13.25
N PHE A 10 21.42 -11.11 -12.26
CA PHE A 10 20.67 -10.62 -11.10
C PHE A 10 20.14 -9.20 -11.31
N ASP A 11 18.93 -8.94 -10.81
CA ASP A 11 18.52 -7.57 -10.52
C ASP A 11 19.05 -7.19 -9.13
N GLU A 12 19.81 -6.09 -9.08
CA GLU A 12 20.40 -5.58 -7.84
C GLU A 12 19.60 -4.39 -7.31
N PHE A 13 19.17 -4.47 -6.06
CA PHE A 13 18.40 -3.42 -5.39
C PHE A 13 19.23 -2.79 -4.28
N PHE A 14 19.32 -1.47 -4.26
CA PHE A 14 20.01 -0.70 -3.23
C PHE A 14 18.98 0.12 -2.47
N LEU A 15 18.76 -0.22 -1.19
CA LEU A 15 17.72 0.34 -0.36
C LEU A 15 18.31 1.04 0.87
N VAL A 16 17.89 2.28 1.11
CA VAL A 16 18.12 2.95 2.40
C VAL A 16 17.05 2.52 3.38
N TRP A 17 17.45 1.76 4.40
CA TRP A 17 16.50 1.22 5.38
C TRP A 17 15.81 2.30 6.22
N GLU A 18 16.47 3.43 6.41
CA GLU A 18 15.99 4.45 7.34
C GLU A 18 15.01 5.42 6.73
N SER A 19 14.87 5.32 5.42
CA SER A 19 13.87 6.03 4.64
C SER A 19 12.46 5.53 4.95
N SER A 20 11.45 6.22 4.40
CA SER A 20 10.06 5.77 4.44
C SER A 20 9.81 4.50 3.60
N CYS A 21 10.84 3.96 2.92
CA CYS A 21 10.75 2.86 1.97
C CYS A 21 10.98 1.46 2.59
N ARG A 22 10.89 1.32 3.92
CA ARG A 22 11.15 0.03 4.62
C ARG A 22 10.29 -1.12 4.10
N ASN A 23 9.04 -0.81 3.76
CA ASN A 23 8.06 -1.79 3.32
C ASN A 23 8.31 -2.27 1.88
N PHE A 24 9.34 -1.74 1.19
CA PHE A 24 9.66 -2.11 -0.19
C PHE A 24 9.89 -3.62 -0.35
N ILE A 25 10.49 -4.26 0.66
CA ILE A 25 10.84 -5.69 0.67
C ILE A 25 9.92 -6.54 1.56
N ASP A 26 8.77 -6.01 1.98
CA ASP A 26 7.87 -6.72 2.89
C ASP A 26 6.96 -7.70 2.15
N ASP A 27 6.63 -8.78 2.86
CA ASP A 27 5.47 -9.66 2.59
C ASP A 27 5.46 -10.30 1.19
N PHE A 28 6.56 -10.95 0.81
CA PHE A 28 6.59 -11.85 -0.36
C PHE A 28 7.36 -13.14 -0.08
N SER A 29 7.21 -14.12 -0.95
CA SER A 29 7.93 -15.39 -0.89
C SER A 29 8.41 -15.80 -2.28
N PHE A 30 9.41 -16.67 -2.34
CA PHE A 30 9.86 -17.25 -3.62
C PHE A 30 9.04 -18.50 -3.94
N ALA A 31 8.68 -18.67 -5.20
CA ALA A 31 7.96 -19.85 -5.66
C ALA A 31 8.83 -21.13 -5.57
N ASN A 32 10.14 -20.99 -5.77
CA ASN A 32 11.10 -22.08 -5.68
C ASN A 32 12.49 -21.56 -5.27
N GLU A 33 13.39 -22.49 -4.93
CA GLU A 33 14.77 -22.18 -4.53
C GLU A 33 15.60 -21.52 -5.65
N GLU A 34 15.35 -21.86 -6.90
CA GLU A 34 16.04 -21.26 -8.05
C GLU A 34 15.71 -19.77 -8.17
N ALA A 35 14.44 -19.39 -7.99
CA ALA A 35 13.99 -18.00 -7.98
C ALA A 35 14.65 -17.23 -6.84
N ARG A 36 14.81 -17.87 -5.69
CA ARG A 36 15.49 -17.30 -4.52
C ARG A 36 16.98 -17.05 -4.79
N LEU A 37 17.65 -18.00 -5.46
CA LEU A 37 19.10 -17.99 -5.65
C LEU A 37 19.57 -17.23 -6.88
N SER A 38 18.74 -17.09 -7.92
CA SER A 38 19.16 -16.58 -9.24
C SER A 38 18.57 -15.20 -9.61
N ARG A 39 17.55 -14.72 -8.88
CA ARG A 39 16.74 -13.58 -9.35
C ARG A 39 17.11 -12.25 -8.72
N LEU A 40 17.34 -12.21 -7.41
CA LEU A 40 17.38 -10.97 -6.63
C LEU A 40 18.60 -10.90 -5.71
N ARG A 41 19.21 -9.73 -5.65
CA ARG A 41 20.14 -9.38 -4.59
C ARG A 41 19.78 -8.01 -4.03
N ILE A 42 19.50 -7.95 -2.73
CA ILE A 42 19.08 -6.71 -2.08
C ILE A 42 20.15 -6.24 -1.12
N HIS A 43 20.69 -5.07 -1.37
CA HIS A 43 21.64 -4.36 -0.52
C HIS A 43 20.89 -3.34 0.34
N VAL A 44 20.86 -3.58 1.65
CA VAL A 44 20.15 -2.72 2.61
C VAL A 44 21.14 -1.95 3.45
N PHE A 45 21.09 -0.61 3.34
CA PHE A 45 22.01 0.31 3.99
C PHE A 45 21.38 0.92 5.25
N LEU A 46 22.12 0.84 6.36
CA LEU A 46 21.65 1.10 7.73
C LEU A 46 22.59 2.06 8.46
N ARG A 47 22.09 2.96 9.32
CA ARG A 47 22.99 3.66 10.25
C ARG A 47 23.54 2.70 11.29
N LYS A 48 24.74 3.03 11.77
CA LYS A 48 25.41 2.31 12.84
C LYS A 48 24.54 2.13 14.09
N ASP A 49 23.68 3.10 14.38
CA ASP A 49 22.80 3.14 15.55
C ASP A 49 21.38 2.62 15.29
N THR A 50 21.15 1.93 14.16
CA THR A 50 19.85 1.30 13.88
C THR A 50 19.49 0.32 15.00
N PRO A 51 18.35 0.49 15.70
CA PRO A 51 17.97 -0.40 16.79
C PRO A 51 17.73 -1.83 16.30
N LEU A 52 18.12 -2.84 17.10
CA LEU A 52 17.93 -4.26 16.77
C LEU A 52 16.48 -4.62 16.40
N LYS A 53 15.50 -4.01 17.08
CA LYS A 53 14.07 -4.24 16.83
C LYS A 53 13.58 -3.65 15.50
N ALA A 54 14.36 -2.75 14.92
CA ALA A 54 14.06 -2.06 13.69
C ALA A 54 14.98 -2.55 12.56
N LEU A 55 15.72 -3.64 12.72
CA LEU A 55 16.50 -4.22 11.62
C LEU A 55 15.59 -4.88 10.58
N PRO A 56 16.02 -4.94 9.31
CA PRO A 56 15.35 -5.73 8.30
C PRO A 56 15.25 -7.20 8.70
N PRO A 57 14.22 -7.93 8.23
CA PRO A 57 14.13 -9.36 8.42
C PRO A 57 15.39 -10.08 7.95
N ALA A 58 15.85 -11.06 8.74
CA ALA A 58 17.03 -11.83 8.41
C ALA A 58 16.72 -12.81 7.27
N HIS A 59 17.04 -12.40 6.05
CA HIS A 59 16.95 -13.20 4.85
C HIS A 59 18.33 -13.35 4.21
N ASP A 60 18.61 -14.51 3.63
CA ASP A 60 19.91 -14.78 3.01
C ASP A 60 20.10 -14.11 1.64
N TRP A 61 19.01 -13.68 1.01
CA TRP A 61 18.98 -12.81 -0.18
C TRP A 61 19.06 -11.30 0.15
N VAL A 62 19.16 -10.95 1.43
CA VAL A 62 19.36 -9.58 1.91
C VAL A 62 20.76 -9.41 2.49
N GLU A 63 21.52 -8.48 1.91
CA GLU A 63 22.85 -8.13 2.36
C GLU A 63 22.81 -6.81 3.16
N LEU A 64 23.26 -6.84 4.40
CA LEU A 64 23.21 -5.70 5.32
C LEU A 64 24.51 -4.90 5.31
N HIS A 65 24.38 -3.60 5.04
CA HIS A 65 25.48 -2.64 4.96
C HIS A 65 25.35 -1.61 6.08
N TYR A 66 26.16 -1.77 7.14
CA TYR A 66 26.17 -0.83 8.26
C TYR A 66 27.12 0.31 7.98
N SER A 67 26.61 1.54 8.07
CA SER A 67 27.47 2.72 8.00
C SER A 67 28.41 2.83 9.21
N LEU A 68 29.47 3.63 9.04
CA LEU A 68 30.50 3.82 10.06
C LEU A 68 30.13 4.87 11.12
N THR A 69 29.13 5.71 10.84
CA THR A 69 28.76 6.87 11.68
C THR A 69 27.26 6.87 11.97
N THR A 70 26.83 7.80 12.82
CA THR A 70 25.41 8.02 13.15
C THR A 70 24.83 9.25 12.45
N CYS A 71 25.53 9.80 11.44
CA CYS A 71 25.07 10.95 10.67
C CYS A 71 23.72 10.64 9.99
N PRO A 72 22.77 11.60 9.93
CA PRO A 72 21.48 11.39 9.26
C PRO A 72 21.56 10.94 7.79
N PHE A 73 22.66 11.25 7.11
CA PHE A 73 22.89 10.90 5.71
C PHE A 73 23.91 9.76 5.54
N ALA A 74 24.26 9.04 6.61
CA ALA A 74 25.32 8.04 6.56
C ALA A 74 24.97 6.87 5.62
N SER A 75 23.74 6.36 5.67
CA SER A 75 23.26 5.28 4.80
C SER A 75 23.30 5.67 3.32
N ASP A 76 22.86 6.88 3.00
CA ASP A 76 22.93 7.46 1.64
C ASP A 76 24.38 7.57 1.15
N THR A 77 25.27 8.06 2.01
CA THR A 77 26.70 8.18 1.71
C THR A 77 27.32 6.81 1.46
N CYS A 78 26.90 5.79 2.21
CA CYS A 78 27.36 4.42 2.02
C CYS A 78 26.89 3.82 0.68
N ILE A 79 25.65 4.09 0.25
CA ILE A 79 25.20 3.68 -1.09
C ILE A 79 26.09 4.31 -2.16
N VAL A 80 26.32 5.63 -2.10
CA VAL A 80 27.16 6.33 -3.08
C VAL A 80 28.57 5.75 -3.11
N ALA A 81 29.17 5.51 -1.94
CA ALA A 81 30.49 4.91 -1.83
C ALA A 81 30.55 3.49 -2.44
N GLU A 82 29.56 2.65 -2.15
CA GLU A 82 29.47 1.28 -2.67
C GLU A 82 29.32 1.28 -4.19
N LEU A 83 28.44 2.14 -4.74
CA LEU A 83 28.26 2.28 -6.18
C LEU A 83 29.55 2.72 -6.87
N LEU A 84 30.26 3.71 -6.30
CA LEU A 84 31.55 4.16 -6.84
C LEU A 84 32.63 3.09 -6.73
N GLN A 85 32.65 2.31 -5.65
CA GLN A 85 33.60 1.22 -5.48
C GLN A 85 33.36 0.08 -6.47
N ARG A 86 32.11 -0.33 -6.67
CA ARG A 86 31.73 -1.42 -7.58
C ARG A 86 31.86 -1.03 -9.04
N PHE A 87 31.39 0.17 -9.38
CA PHE A 87 31.17 0.57 -10.77
C PHE A 87 32.07 1.73 -11.24
N GLY A 88 32.70 2.46 -10.31
CA GLY A 88 33.48 3.66 -10.63
C GLY A 88 34.88 3.41 -11.19
N ALA A 89 35.44 2.20 -10.99
CA ALA A 89 36.78 1.81 -11.47
C ALA A 89 36.80 1.24 -12.91
N CYS A 90 35.64 1.06 -13.54
CA CYS A 90 35.50 0.48 -14.88
C CYS A 90 36.04 1.37 -16.03
N ALA A 91 36.69 2.49 -15.74
CA ALA A 91 37.20 3.42 -16.74
C ALA A 91 38.55 2.98 -17.38
N ASP A 92 39.41 2.27 -16.64
CA ASP A 92 40.81 2.06 -17.07
C ASP A 92 41.16 0.61 -17.43
N LYS A 93 40.29 -0.36 -17.16
CA LYS A 93 40.53 -1.77 -17.48
C LYS A 93 39.40 -2.31 -18.33
N GLN A 94 39.69 -2.58 -19.60
CA GLN A 94 38.88 -3.35 -20.55
C GLN A 94 38.49 -4.76 -20.07
N GLU A 95 38.80 -5.14 -18.82
CA GLU A 95 38.74 -6.51 -18.29
C GLU A 95 37.74 -6.72 -17.14
N LEU A 96 36.84 -5.78 -16.84
CA LEU A 96 35.64 -6.15 -16.09
C LEU A 96 34.51 -6.47 -17.06
N CYS A 97 34.45 -7.76 -17.38
CA CYS A 97 33.30 -8.46 -17.95
C CYS A 97 32.06 -8.21 -17.10
N VAL A 98 31.38 -7.08 -17.29
CA VAL A 98 29.93 -7.02 -17.08
C VAL A 98 29.31 -7.45 -18.40
N GLU A 99 29.42 -8.76 -18.67
CA GLU A 99 28.68 -9.41 -19.73
C GLU A 99 27.24 -9.55 -19.26
N SER A 100 26.34 -8.78 -19.90
CA SER A 100 24.92 -8.55 -19.60
C SER A 100 24.64 -7.36 -18.66
N PRO A 101 23.74 -6.43 -19.02
CA PRO A 101 23.35 -5.35 -18.12
C PRO A 101 22.50 -5.91 -16.99
N SER A 102 23.06 -6.00 -15.79
CA SER A 102 22.28 -6.05 -14.55
C SER A 102 21.61 -4.69 -14.40
N THR A 103 20.29 -4.67 -14.26
CA THR A 103 19.59 -3.42 -13.95
C THR A 103 19.83 -3.12 -12.48
N ILE A 104 20.29 -1.91 -12.18
CA ILE A 104 20.57 -1.45 -10.82
C ILE A 104 19.41 -0.57 -10.38
N TYR A 105 18.69 -1.02 -9.37
CA TYR A 105 17.54 -0.33 -8.82
C TYR A 105 17.95 0.43 -7.56
N LEU A 106 17.77 1.76 -7.57
CA LEU A 106 18.03 2.62 -6.42
C LEU A 106 16.70 2.99 -5.78
N ILE A 107 16.48 2.54 -4.54
CA ILE A 107 15.22 2.78 -3.83
C ILE A 107 15.40 3.99 -2.91
N ALA A 108 14.71 5.08 -3.25
CA ALA A 108 14.78 6.36 -2.55
C ALA A 108 13.39 6.79 -2.05
N ASP A 109 13.36 7.68 -1.05
CA ASP A 109 12.14 8.32 -0.54
C ASP A 109 11.74 9.57 -1.31
N LYS A 110 12.62 10.07 -2.19
CA LYS A 110 12.46 11.30 -2.96
C LYS A 110 13.18 11.17 -4.30
N GLY A 111 12.56 11.69 -5.34
CA GLY A 111 13.16 11.75 -6.67
C GLY A 111 14.43 12.60 -6.75
N ARG A 112 15.37 12.17 -7.57
CA ARG A 112 16.66 12.79 -7.93
C ARG A 112 17.74 12.76 -6.85
N LYS A 113 17.62 11.89 -5.85
CA LYS A 113 18.61 11.80 -4.77
C LYS A 113 19.98 11.36 -5.25
N TYR A 114 20.01 10.51 -6.28
CA TYR A 114 21.23 9.91 -6.81
C TYR A 114 21.55 10.34 -8.24
N GLU A 115 20.92 11.41 -8.75
CA GLU A 115 21.03 11.87 -10.14
C GLU A 115 22.50 12.05 -10.58
N GLU A 116 23.31 12.78 -9.80
CA GLU A 116 24.71 13.03 -10.16
C GLU A 116 25.56 11.76 -10.17
N VAL A 117 25.39 10.86 -9.19
CA VAL A 117 26.19 9.62 -9.16
C VAL A 117 25.79 8.67 -10.30
N ILE A 118 24.50 8.63 -10.66
CA ILE A 118 24.02 7.88 -11.82
C ILE A 118 24.70 8.40 -13.08
N GLU A 119 24.65 9.71 -13.33
CA GLU A 119 25.25 10.34 -14.52
C GLU A 119 26.76 10.10 -14.57
N LEU A 120 27.48 10.25 -13.45
CA LEU A 120 28.92 9.99 -13.37
C LEU A 120 29.27 8.53 -13.71
N LEU A 121 28.49 7.57 -13.23
CA LEU A 121 28.72 6.14 -13.46
C LEU A 121 28.35 5.74 -14.89
N THR A 122 27.21 6.21 -15.40
CA THR A 122 26.76 5.95 -16.77
C THR A 122 27.67 6.61 -17.80
N TYR A 123 28.21 7.80 -17.52
CA TYR A 123 29.22 8.45 -18.37
C TYR A 123 30.50 7.59 -18.49
N ARG A 124 30.93 6.97 -17.39
CA ARG A 124 32.12 6.09 -17.37
C ARG A 124 31.85 4.71 -17.96
N ASN A 125 30.62 4.21 -17.84
CA ASN A 125 30.22 2.93 -18.36
C ASN A 125 28.78 2.97 -18.88
N THR A 126 28.65 3.14 -20.20
CA THR A 126 27.35 3.26 -20.90
C THR A 126 26.52 1.99 -20.89
N ARG A 127 27.07 0.86 -20.43
CA ARG A 127 26.32 -0.41 -20.28
C ARG A 127 25.56 -0.48 -18.96
N LEU A 128 25.87 0.37 -17.98
CA LEU A 128 25.16 0.41 -16.71
C LEU A 128 23.77 1.03 -16.92
N ARG A 129 22.75 0.35 -16.41
CA ARG A 129 21.37 0.82 -16.43
C ARG A 129 20.90 1.01 -14.99
N PHE A 130 20.76 2.26 -14.59
CA PHE A 130 20.17 2.63 -13.30
C PHE A 130 18.68 2.93 -13.46
N VAL A 131 17.90 2.56 -12.45
CA VAL A 131 16.49 2.90 -12.33
C VAL A 131 16.25 3.39 -10.90
N GLU A 132 15.89 4.66 -10.75
CA GLU A 132 15.48 5.20 -9.45
C GLU A 132 13.99 4.91 -9.23
N ILE A 133 13.65 4.35 -8.07
CA ILE A 133 12.28 3.99 -7.70
C ILE A 133 11.92 4.69 -6.39
N ASP A 134 10.74 5.30 -6.38
CA ASP A 134 10.12 5.75 -5.14
C ASP A 134 9.57 4.55 -4.37
N GLY A 135 10.24 4.19 -3.29
CA GLY A 135 9.86 3.07 -2.43
C GLY A 135 8.73 3.36 -1.45
N GLN A 136 8.16 4.58 -1.45
CA GLN A 136 6.91 4.87 -0.73
C GLN A 136 5.69 4.41 -1.52
N ASP A 137 5.74 4.55 -2.84
CA ASP A 137 4.62 4.27 -3.73
C ASP A 137 4.70 2.90 -4.40
N ASN A 138 5.87 2.25 -4.38
CA ASN A 138 6.10 0.96 -5.04
C ASN A 138 6.65 -0.07 -4.07
N THR A 139 6.27 -1.33 -4.28
CA THR A 139 6.89 -2.51 -3.64
C THR A 139 7.78 -3.25 -4.62
N ILE A 140 8.63 -4.15 -4.12
CA ILE A 140 9.45 -5.00 -4.98
C ILE A 140 8.61 -5.82 -5.98
N LEU A 141 7.39 -6.23 -5.59
CA LEU A 141 6.46 -6.96 -6.45
C LEU A 141 5.92 -6.12 -7.61
N ASP A 142 5.98 -4.78 -7.50
CA ASP A 142 5.57 -3.88 -8.58
C ASP A 142 6.61 -3.75 -9.67
N ILE A 143 7.87 -4.03 -9.33
CA ILE A 143 9.03 -3.89 -10.21
C ILE A 143 9.35 -5.21 -10.91
N LEU A 144 9.14 -6.34 -10.22
CA LEU A 144 9.48 -7.65 -10.75
C LEU A 144 8.39 -8.17 -11.68
N ASP A 145 8.69 -8.18 -12.98
CA ASP A 145 7.81 -8.79 -13.97
C ASP A 145 7.54 -10.26 -13.67
N SER A 146 8.50 -11.01 -13.12
CA SER A 146 8.32 -12.42 -12.74
C SER A 146 7.58 -12.62 -11.41
N ALA A 147 6.94 -11.59 -10.85
CA ALA A 147 6.18 -11.72 -9.61
C ALA A 147 4.66 -11.84 -9.85
N CYS A 148 4.01 -12.68 -9.04
CA CYS A 148 2.56 -12.73 -8.93
C CYS A 148 2.10 -11.82 -7.78
N LYS A 149 1.43 -10.72 -8.10
CA LYS A 149 0.93 -9.75 -7.11
C LYS A 149 -0.23 -10.29 -6.25
N PHE A 150 -0.91 -11.34 -6.70
CA PHE A 150 -2.03 -11.96 -5.97
C PHE A 150 -1.53 -12.87 -4.86
N CYS A 151 -0.64 -13.82 -5.20
CA CYS A 151 -0.04 -14.73 -4.23
C CYS A 151 1.18 -14.16 -3.50
N LYS A 152 1.70 -13.01 -3.95
CA LYS A 152 2.97 -12.43 -3.49
C LYS A 152 4.15 -13.40 -3.64
N LEU A 153 4.17 -14.09 -4.78
CA LEU A 153 5.20 -15.06 -5.14
C LEU A 153 6.12 -14.52 -6.23
N VAL A 154 7.43 -14.65 -6.04
CA VAL A 154 8.46 -14.33 -7.03
C VAL A 154 8.93 -15.61 -7.71
N PHE A 155 8.88 -15.64 -9.04
CA PHE A 155 9.29 -16.76 -9.88
C PHE A 155 10.65 -16.48 -10.54
N SER A 156 11.33 -17.54 -10.96
CA SER A 156 12.62 -17.44 -11.65
C SER A 156 12.46 -16.74 -12.99
N THR A 157 11.36 -17.03 -13.68
CA THR A 157 11.07 -16.54 -15.02
C THR A 157 9.67 -15.96 -15.14
N VAL A 158 9.46 -15.17 -16.19
CA VAL A 158 8.16 -14.55 -16.54
C VAL A 158 7.18 -15.65 -16.96
N GLU A 159 7.68 -16.68 -17.63
CA GLU A 159 6.95 -17.85 -18.13
C GLU A 159 6.40 -18.70 -16.97
N GLU A 160 7.20 -18.95 -15.93
CA GLU A 160 6.74 -19.67 -14.73
C GLU A 160 5.59 -18.94 -14.04
N ARG A 161 5.70 -17.61 -13.90
CA ARG A 161 4.63 -16.77 -13.36
C ARG A 161 3.38 -16.84 -14.24
N ASP A 162 3.53 -16.86 -15.57
CA ASP A 162 2.37 -16.96 -16.48
C ASP A 162 1.67 -18.30 -16.39
N LEU A 163 2.43 -19.39 -16.27
CA LEU A 163 1.88 -20.71 -16.01
C LEU A 163 1.12 -20.72 -14.66
N HIS A 164 1.71 -20.21 -13.59
CA HIS A 164 1.05 -20.08 -12.29
C HIS A 164 -0.25 -19.26 -12.40
N ASN A 165 -0.22 -18.14 -13.11
CA ASN A 165 -1.40 -17.31 -13.30
C ASN A 165 -2.50 -18.04 -14.09
N LEU A 166 -2.13 -18.86 -15.07
CA LEU A 166 -3.07 -19.68 -15.84
C LEU A 166 -3.67 -20.83 -15.00
N GLU A 167 -2.92 -21.38 -14.05
CA GLU A 167 -3.41 -22.47 -13.21
C GLU A 167 -4.22 -21.97 -12.01
N SER A 168 -3.75 -20.90 -11.36
CA SER A 168 -4.24 -20.43 -10.06
C SER A 168 -5.09 -19.16 -10.11
N HIS A 169 -4.98 -18.38 -11.20
CA HIS A 169 -5.62 -17.05 -11.32
C HIS A 169 -6.29 -16.82 -12.67
N ASN A 170 -6.73 -17.90 -13.33
CA ASN A 170 -7.39 -17.84 -14.62
C ASN A 170 -8.86 -17.43 -14.50
N PHE A 171 -9.08 -16.32 -13.79
CA PHE A 171 -10.38 -15.76 -13.53
C PHE A 171 -10.67 -14.68 -14.57
N PHE A 172 -10.98 -15.11 -15.80
CA PHE A 172 -11.38 -14.21 -16.89
C PHE A 172 -12.86 -14.38 -17.21
N CYS A 173 -13.47 -13.31 -17.70
CA CYS A 173 -14.80 -13.42 -18.27
C CYS A 173 -14.71 -14.10 -19.65
N ALA A 174 -15.50 -15.14 -19.88
CA ALA A 174 -15.54 -15.85 -21.15
C ALA A 174 -16.15 -15.01 -22.31
N HIS A 175 -16.84 -13.91 -21.99
CA HIS A 175 -17.53 -13.09 -22.98
C HIS A 175 -16.56 -12.10 -23.67
N PRO A 176 -16.35 -12.17 -25.00
CA PRO A 176 -15.32 -11.40 -25.71
C PRO A 176 -15.44 -9.88 -25.59
N GLU A 177 -16.66 -9.35 -25.49
CA GLU A 177 -16.91 -7.90 -25.40
C GLU A 177 -16.76 -7.37 -23.97
N CYS A 178 -16.52 -8.25 -22.99
CA CYS A 178 -16.30 -7.86 -21.61
C CYS A 178 -14.88 -7.29 -21.43
N PRO A 179 -14.70 -6.15 -20.75
CA PRO A 179 -13.36 -5.67 -20.38
C PRO A 179 -12.55 -6.67 -19.56
N HIS A 180 -13.23 -7.58 -18.85
CA HIS A 180 -12.62 -8.65 -18.07
C HIS A 180 -12.31 -9.92 -18.89
N HIS A 181 -12.55 -9.90 -20.20
CA HIS A 181 -12.04 -10.92 -21.11
C HIS A 181 -10.52 -10.87 -21.24
N THR A 182 -9.96 -9.66 -21.20
CA THR A 182 -8.51 -9.41 -21.25
C THR A 182 -7.94 -8.98 -19.89
N LYS A 183 -8.80 -8.73 -18.88
CA LYS A 183 -8.40 -8.36 -17.52
C LYS A 183 -8.94 -9.34 -16.48
N ARG A 184 -8.02 -10.02 -15.78
CA ARG A 184 -8.32 -10.97 -14.71
C ARG A 184 -9.01 -10.34 -13.50
N PHE A 185 -9.87 -11.12 -12.86
CA PHE A 185 -10.40 -10.84 -11.52
C PHE A 185 -9.38 -11.25 -10.44
N TYR A 186 -9.51 -10.65 -9.25
CA TYR A 186 -8.61 -10.93 -8.12
C TYR A 186 -8.92 -12.29 -7.49
N THR A 187 -10.20 -12.67 -7.41
CA THR A 187 -10.63 -13.96 -6.88
C THR A 187 -11.66 -14.64 -7.79
N GLU A 188 -11.80 -15.95 -7.64
CA GLU A 188 -12.89 -16.72 -8.26
C GLU A 188 -14.25 -16.17 -7.81
N LYS A 189 -14.39 -15.75 -6.55
CA LYS A 189 -15.63 -15.18 -6.02
C LYS A 189 -16.04 -13.91 -6.76
N ASP A 190 -15.08 -13.06 -7.12
CA ASP A 190 -15.35 -11.83 -7.88
C ASP A 190 -15.79 -12.16 -9.31
N LEU A 191 -15.17 -13.17 -9.95
CA LEU A 191 -15.62 -13.66 -11.25
C LEU A 191 -17.03 -14.25 -11.17
N GLN A 192 -17.34 -15.05 -10.15
CA GLN A 192 -18.67 -15.62 -9.97
C GLN A 192 -19.72 -14.54 -9.71
N GLY A 193 -19.40 -13.53 -8.90
CA GLY A 193 -20.26 -12.36 -8.71
C GLY A 193 -20.49 -11.58 -10.00
N HIS A 194 -19.45 -11.44 -10.83
CA HIS A 194 -19.57 -10.85 -12.16
C HIS A 194 -20.48 -11.66 -13.09
N ILE A 195 -20.30 -12.99 -13.16
CA ILE A 195 -21.12 -13.88 -13.98
C ILE A 195 -22.58 -13.86 -13.51
N GLN A 196 -22.84 -13.89 -12.20
CA GLN A 196 -24.19 -13.78 -11.63
C GLN A 196 -24.85 -12.43 -11.93
N GLY A 197 -24.05 -11.38 -12.06
CA GLY A 197 -24.51 -10.04 -12.47
C GLY A 197 -24.71 -9.88 -13.98
N GLN A 198 -24.38 -10.90 -14.79
CA GLN A 198 -24.64 -10.84 -16.23
C GLN A 198 -26.14 -10.80 -16.50
N THR A 199 -26.54 -9.99 -17.46
CA THR A 199 -27.95 -9.82 -17.82
C THR A 199 -28.19 -10.23 -19.26
N MET A 200 -29.38 -10.75 -19.54
CA MET A 200 -29.74 -11.21 -20.89
C MET A 200 -30.73 -10.26 -21.54
N CYS A 201 -30.71 -10.20 -22.87
CA CYS A 201 -31.80 -9.63 -23.63
C CYS A 201 -33.06 -10.52 -23.51
N PRO A 202 -34.26 -9.97 -23.24
CA PRO A 202 -35.49 -10.75 -23.24
C PRO A 202 -36.06 -11.02 -24.65
N TYR A 203 -35.51 -10.40 -25.69
CA TYR A 203 -35.98 -10.46 -27.08
C TYR A 203 -35.02 -11.14 -28.05
N CYS A 204 -33.77 -11.38 -27.65
CA CYS A 204 -32.77 -12.09 -28.42
C CYS A 204 -32.41 -13.38 -27.69
N ASP A 205 -32.36 -14.47 -28.43
CA ASP A 205 -31.70 -15.68 -27.96
C ASP A 205 -30.18 -15.44 -27.95
N ASP A 206 -29.50 -15.89 -26.90
CA ASP A 206 -28.03 -15.88 -26.71
C ASP A 206 -27.31 -14.54 -26.49
N SER A 207 -28.03 -13.42 -26.29
CA SER A 207 -27.39 -12.13 -25.97
C SER A 207 -27.17 -11.95 -24.46
N ILE A 208 -25.97 -12.29 -23.98
CA ILE A 208 -25.52 -12.10 -22.59
C ILE A 208 -24.66 -10.85 -22.50
N PHE A 209 -24.95 -9.99 -21.53
CA PHE A 209 -24.26 -8.73 -21.30
C PHE A 209 -23.60 -8.71 -19.93
N CYS A 210 -22.31 -8.36 -19.92
CA CYS A 210 -21.49 -8.26 -18.73
C CYS A 210 -21.61 -6.91 -18.00
N SER A 211 -22.38 -5.97 -18.56
CA SER A 211 -22.75 -4.72 -17.91
C SER A 211 -24.15 -4.28 -18.34
N ASP A 212 -24.88 -3.63 -17.44
CA ASP A 212 -26.19 -3.05 -17.76
C ASP A 212 -26.11 -1.96 -18.83
N GLN A 213 -24.98 -1.27 -18.94
CA GLN A 213 -24.77 -0.30 -20.01
C GLN A 213 -24.77 -0.97 -21.38
N ALA A 214 -24.00 -2.05 -21.55
CA ALA A 214 -23.95 -2.80 -22.81
C ALA A 214 -25.32 -3.36 -23.20
N ARG A 215 -26.08 -3.91 -22.23
CA ARG A 215 -27.45 -4.40 -22.50
C ARG A 215 -28.36 -3.27 -23.00
N ARG A 216 -28.31 -2.09 -22.36
CA ARG A 216 -29.15 -0.94 -22.73
C ARG A 216 -28.81 -0.40 -24.10
N GLU A 217 -27.53 -0.32 -24.43
CA GLU A 217 -27.07 0.09 -25.76
C GLU A 217 -27.62 -0.87 -26.82
N HIS A 218 -27.56 -2.18 -26.60
CA HIS A 218 -28.20 -3.18 -27.48
C HIS A 218 -29.72 -2.99 -27.57
N MET A 219 -30.43 -2.82 -26.45
CA MET A 219 -31.89 -2.63 -26.47
C MET A 219 -32.28 -1.44 -27.36
N LYS A 220 -31.52 -0.35 -27.27
CA LYS A 220 -31.74 0.85 -28.04
C LYS A 220 -31.42 0.67 -29.52
N THR A 221 -30.33 -0.01 -29.87
CA THR A 221 -29.85 -0.09 -31.26
C THR A 221 -30.51 -1.21 -32.06
N ILE A 222 -30.78 -2.36 -31.44
CA ILE A 222 -31.27 -3.56 -32.13
C ILE A 222 -32.80 -3.69 -32.06
N HIS A 223 -33.38 -3.38 -30.89
CA HIS A 223 -34.83 -3.51 -30.71
C HIS A 223 -35.57 -2.18 -30.88
N ASP A 224 -34.85 -1.06 -31.05
CA ASP A 224 -35.40 0.30 -31.01
C ASP A 224 -36.23 0.56 -29.74
N ILE A 225 -35.90 -0.20 -28.68
CA ILE A 225 -36.50 -0.07 -27.36
C ILE A 225 -35.57 0.85 -26.58
N LEU A 226 -35.93 2.12 -26.52
CA LEU A 226 -35.53 2.96 -25.40
C LEU A 226 -36.21 2.37 -24.17
N GLU A 227 -35.57 1.38 -23.53
CA GLU A 227 -36.05 0.97 -22.21
C GLU A 227 -36.08 2.25 -21.37
N PRO A 228 -37.26 2.68 -20.87
CA PRO A 228 -37.24 3.59 -19.74
C PRO A 228 -36.40 2.86 -18.69
N ILE A 229 -35.56 3.56 -17.93
CA ILE A 229 -34.80 2.98 -16.82
C ILE A 229 -35.77 2.11 -16.00
N SER A 230 -35.80 0.80 -16.28
CA SER A 230 -36.88 -0.05 -15.80
C SER A 230 -36.30 -0.85 -14.65
N PRO A 231 -36.99 -0.83 -13.51
CA PRO A 231 -36.37 -0.97 -12.21
C PRO A 231 -36.52 -2.40 -11.74
N ARG A 232 -35.54 -3.24 -12.07
CA ARG A 232 -35.10 -4.28 -11.13
C ARG A 232 -33.92 -3.64 -10.38
N ASP A 233 -34.13 -2.71 -9.45
CA ASP A 233 -34.81 -2.89 -8.16
C ASP A 233 -35.77 -1.74 -7.81
N LYS A 234 -37.07 -1.92 -8.04
CA LYS A 234 -38.10 -1.25 -7.21
C LYS A 234 -38.81 -2.28 -6.36
N ASN A 235 -38.03 -3.02 -5.58
CA ASN A 235 -38.39 -3.16 -4.19
C ASN A 235 -37.77 -1.95 -3.48
N ASN A 236 -38.60 -0.92 -3.22
CA ASN A 236 -38.32 0.23 -2.36
C ASN A 236 -36.84 0.59 -2.15
N ASN A 237 -36.24 1.38 -3.05
CA ASN A 237 -35.07 2.18 -2.68
C ASN A 237 -35.07 3.44 -3.55
N ALA A 238 -35.73 4.49 -3.05
CA ALA A 238 -35.19 5.81 -3.33
C ALA A 238 -33.70 5.74 -2.98
N LEU A 239 -32.82 6.16 -3.89
CA LEU A 239 -31.40 6.30 -3.59
C LEU A 239 -31.34 7.22 -2.37
N THR A 240 -31.16 6.60 -1.23
CA THR A 240 -31.24 7.24 0.06
C THR A 240 -29.90 7.00 0.69
N CYS A 241 -29.47 7.99 1.44
CA CYS A 241 -28.32 7.80 2.27
C CYS A 241 -28.56 6.63 3.23
N GLN A 242 -27.61 5.69 3.34
CA GLN A 242 -27.66 4.59 4.31
C GLN A 242 -27.88 5.08 5.76
N PHE A 243 -27.53 6.33 6.03
CA PHE A 243 -27.64 6.97 7.33
C PHE A 243 -28.84 7.93 7.46
N CYS A 244 -29.39 8.41 6.33
CA CYS A 244 -30.47 9.40 6.26
C CYS A 244 -31.56 8.93 5.27
N PRO A 245 -32.39 7.94 5.66
CA PRO A 245 -33.40 7.33 4.79
C PRO A 245 -34.52 8.29 4.36
N GLU A 246 -34.64 9.43 5.04
CA GLU A 246 -35.61 10.48 4.71
C GLU A 246 -35.21 11.31 3.48
N ARG A 247 -33.91 11.32 3.12
CA ARG A 247 -33.41 12.09 1.97
C ARG A 247 -33.33 11.21 0.73
N LYS A 248 -34.18 11.53 -0.24
CA LYS A 248 -34.27 10.83 -1.52
C LYS A 248 -33.45 11.58 -2.57
N PHE A 249 -32.52 10.90 -3.21
CA PHE A 249 -31.63 11.41 -4.23
C PHE A 249 -32.03 10.85 -5.60
N THR A 250 -31.78 11.62 -6.66
CA THR A 250 -32.16 11.24 -8.02
C THR A 250 -31.02 10.54 -8.77
N SER A 251 -29.79 10.59 -8.27
CA SER A 251 -28.62 9.91 -8.84
C SER A 251 -27.63 9.44 -7.77
N GLY A 252 -26.82 8.42 -8.09
CA GLY A 252 -25.77 7.91 -7.21
C GLY A 252 -24.67 8.95 -6.93
N GLU A 253 -24.37 9.80 -7.91
CA GLU A 253 -23.44 10.92 -7.75
C GLU A 253 -23.92 11.93 -6.68
N GLN A 254 -25.24 12.20 -6.61
CA GLN A 254 -25.80 13.03 -5.55
C GLN A 254 -25.72 12.35 -4.17
N VAL A 255 -25.85 11.02 -4.11
CA VAL A 255 -25.64 10.26 -2.87
C VAL A 255 -24.18 10.34 -2.46
N GLU A 256 -23.22 10.22 -3.38
CA GLU A 256 -21.78 10.34 -3.07
C GLU A 256 -21.39 11.74 -2.61
N ILE A 257 -21.91 12.78 -3.27
CA ILE A 257 -21.70 14.18 -2.85
C ILE A 257 -22.30 14.39 -1.46
N HIS A 258 -23.49 13.84 -1.19
CA HIS A 258 -24.09 13.87 0.14
C HIS A 258 -23.30 13.05 1.17
N MET A 259 -22.77 11.87 0.82
CA MET A 259 -21.88 11.08 1.69
C MET A 259 -20.65 11.89 2.07
N LYS A 260 -19.99 12.55 1.10
CA LYS A 260 -18.80 13.37 1.34
C LYS A 260 -19.08 14.61 2.20
N ASN A 261 -20.24 15.23 2.02
CA ASN A 261 -20.55 16.51 2.67
C ASN A 261 -21.28 16.36 4.01
N CYS A 262 -22.03 15.28 4.22
CA CYS A 262 -22.86 15.09 5.42
C CYS A 262 -22.39 13.95 6.33
N HIS A 263 -21.57 13.02 5.84
CA HIS A 263 -21.06 11.89 6.62
C HIS A 263 -19.54 11.91 6.68
N LYS A 264 -18.99 11.56 7.84
CA LYS A 264 -17.53 11.57 8.02
C LYS A 264 -16.94 10.27 7.48
N LYS A 265 -16.05 10.37 6.48
CA LYS A 265 -15.29 9.23 5.96
C LYS A 265 -14.13 8.88 6.90
N CYS A 266 -13.86 7.58 7.11
CA CYS A 266 -12.63 7.15 7.80
C CYS A 266 -11.40 7.51 6.98
N ASN A 267 -10.36 7.99 7.66
CA ASN A 267 -9.03 8.18 7.07
C ASN A 267 -8.18 6.90 7.11
N CYS A 268 -8.69 5.84 7.72
CA CYS A 268 -8.10 4.52 7.70
C CYS A 268 -8.42 3.79 6.37
N SER A 269 -7.67 2.73 6.07
CA SER A 269 -7.82 1.94 4.84
C SER A 269 -9.21 1.32 4.63
N CYS A 270 -10.06 1.27 5.66
CA CYS A 270 -11.42 0.72 5.55
C CYS A 270 -12.38 1.59 4.71
N GLY A 271 -12.10 2.89 4.52
CA GLY A 271 -12.90 3.79 3.68
C GLY A 271 -14.37 3.99 4.10
N MET A 272 -14.80 3.51 5.27
CA MET A 272 -16.20 3.55 5.72
C MET A 272 -16.70 4.97 6.04
N TYR A 273 -17.99 5.20 5.86
CA TYR A 273 -18.69 6.40 6.30
C TYR A 273 -19.49 6.11 7.57
N PHE A 274 -19.68 7.12 8.43
CA PHE A 274 -20.39 6.94 9.72
C PHE A 274 -21.62 7.84 9.81
N LYS A 275 -22.69 7.27 10.41
CA LYS A 275 -23.95 7.97 10.66
C LYS A 275 -23.78 9.11 11.64
N THR A 276 -23.15 8.82 12.77
CA THR A 276 -22.94 9.78 13.85
C THR A 276 -21.46 9.99 14.10
N ARG A 277 -21.14 11.11 14.76
CA ARG A 277 -19.79 11.40 15.21
C ARG A 277 -19.30 10.36 16.23
N ASP A 278 -20.19 9.83 17.06
CA ASP A 278 -19.85 8.89 18.12
C ASP A 278 -19.44 7.53 17.53
N ASP A 279 -20.16 7.03 16.52
CA ASP A 279 -19.81 5.79 15.79
C ASP A 279 -18.44 5.91 15.10
N TYR A 280 -18.15 7.08 14.52
CA TYR A 280 -16.84 7.36 13.92
C TYR A 280 -15.73 7.34 14.98
N ILE A 281 -15.97 7.92 16.16
CA ILE A 281 -14.98 8.01 17.23
C ILE A 281 -14.69 6.62 17.80
N GLU A 282 -15.72 5.79 18.00
CA GLU A 282 -15.54 4.41 18.43
C GLU A 282 -14.70 3.62 17.43
N HIS A 283 -15.04 3.67 16.14
CA HIS A 283 -14.24 3.03 15.10
C HIS A 283 -12.79 3.55 15.06
N PHE A 284 -12.61 4.87 15.13
CA PHE A 284 -11.28 5.49 15.13
C PHE A 284 -10.39 4.97 16.27
N TYR A 285 -10.94 4.79 17.48
CA TYR A 285 -10.18 4.28 18.62
C TYR A 285 -10.04 2.76 18.67
N THR A 286 -10.78 1.99 17.87
CA THR A 286 -10.46 0.57 17.66
C THR A 286 -9.22 0.39 16.77
N VAL A 287 -9.07 1.24 15.76
CA VAL A 287 -7.92 1.22 14.84
C VAL A 287 -6.70 1.92 15.44
N TYR A 288 -6.91 3.03 16.16
CA TYR A 288 -5.86 3.81 16.81
C TYR A 288 -6.15 3.96 18.31
N PRO A 289 -5.92 2.90 19.10
CA PRO A 289 -6.27 2.91 20.50
C PRO A 289 -5.39 3.88 21.30
N LEU A 290 -6.02 4.58 22.24
CA LEU A 290 -5.38 5.60 23.05
C LEU A 290 -4.33 4.99 23.98
N ALA A 291 -3.15 5.61 24.06
CA ALA A 291 -2.12 5.25 25.02
C ALA A 291 -2.43 5.79 26.42
N CYS A 292 -1.85 5.21 27.47
CA CYS A 292 -1.87 5.85 28.79
C CYS A 292 -1.05 7.15 28.75
N PHE A 293 -1.66 8.26 29.16
CA PHE A 293 -0.97 9.56 29.21
C PHE A 293 -0.39 9.88 30.58
N GLU A 294 -0.86 9.20 31.63
CA GLU A 294 -0.34 9.36 32.99
C GLU A 294 1.07 8.75 33.15
N ASN A 295 1.32 7.61 32.48
CA ASN A 295 2.60 6.92 32.55
C ASN A 295 3.03 6.40 31.18
N ARG A 296 4.12 6.97 30.64
CA ARG A 296 4.70 6.59 29.34
C ARG A 296 5.18 5.13 29.28
N LYS A 297 5.40 4.47 30.41
CA LYS A 297 5.78 3.05 30.48
C LYS A 297 4.58 2.11 30.64
N CYS A 298 3.35 2.63 30.75
CA CYS A 298 2.15 1.81 30.88
C CYS A 298 1.81 1.12 29.53
N PRO A 299 1.70 -0.22 29.50
CA PRO A 299 1.48 -0.96 28.26
C PRO A 299 0.01 -0.92 27.79
N HIS A 300 -0.93 -0.47 28.63
CA HIS A 300 -2.36 -0.50 28.33
C HIS A 300 -2.74 0.46 27.18
N ARG A 301 -3.79 0.06 26.45
CA ARG A 301 -4.34 0.76 25.30
C ARG A 301 -5.86 0.78 25.41
N PHE A 302 -6.48 1.90 25.09
CA PHE A 302 -7.89 2.15 25.38
C PHE A 302 -8.69 2.47 24.12
N GLN A 303 -9.85 1.83 24.00
CA GLN A 303 -10.78 2.00 22.87
C GLN A 303 -11.71 3.21 23.04
N SER A 304 -11.65 3.91 24.18
CA SER A 304 -12.41 5.13 24.40
C SER A 304 -11.72 6.02 25.45
N VAL A 305 -12.03 7.33 25.39
CA VAL A 305 -11.61 8.30 26.41
C VAL A 305 -12.15 7.91 27.79
N MET A 306 -13.32 7.24 27.85
CA MET A 306 -13.90 6.75 29.10
C MET A 306 -13.11 5.62 29.73
N HIS A 307 -12.75 4.61 28.93
CA HIS A 307 -11.91 3.51 29.41
C HIS A 307 -10.53 4.00 29.84
N GLN A 308 -9.96 4.95 29.10
CA GLN A 308 -8.70 5.58 29.47
C GLN A 308 -8.80 6.35 30.80
N ALA A 309 -9.85 7.16 30.98
CA ALA A 309 -10.04 7.94 32.19
C ALA A 309 -10.33 7.05 33.43
N ALA A 310 -11.05 5.94 33.26
CA ALA A 310 -11.26 4.96 34.31
C ALA A 310 -9.91 4.38 34.78
N HIS A 311 -9.07 3.91 33.84
CA HIS A 311 -7.72 3.42 34.14
C HIS A 311 -6.84 4.47 34.82
N HIS A 312 -6.82 5.71 34.32
CA HIS A 312 -6.06 6.78 34.96
C HIS A 312 -6.50 7.02 36.41
N ARG A 313 -7.80 6.93 36.69
CA ARG A 313 -8.35 7.11 38.05
C ARG A 313 -8.07 5.92 38.96
N GLU A 314 -8.22 4.70 38.46
CA GLU A 314 -8.22 3.48 39.27
C GLU A 314 -6.80 2.93 39.47
N ASP A 315 -5.98 2.93 38.42
CA ASP A 315 -4.64 2.32 38.42
C ASP A 315 -3.51 3.34 38.65
N HIS A 316 -3.78 4.62 38.39
CA HIS A 316 -2.81 5.70 38.57
C HIS A 316 -3.28 6.80 39.53
N PHE A 317 -4.47 6.65 40.13
CA PHE A 317 -5.02 7.59 41.12
C PHE A 317 -5.06 9.06 40.63
N ALA A 318 -5.21 9.26 39.32
CA ALA A 318 -5.22 10.58 38.71
C ALA A 318 -6.43 11.39 39.17
N THR A 319 -6.18 12.58 39.70
CA THR A 319 -7.23 13.53 40.12
C THR A 319 -7.93 14.20 38.93
N HIS A 320 -7.27 14.20 37.77
CA HIS A 320 -7.76 14.77 36.52
C HIS A 320 -7.61 13.75 35.37
N PRO A 321 -8.44 12.70 35.35
CA PRO A 321 -8.20 11.54 34.51
C PRO A 321 -8.49 11.75 33.00
N PHE A 322 -9.16 12.84 32.63
CA PHE A 322 -9.56 13.12 31.25
C PHE A 322 -8.50 13.95 30.54
N TYR A 323 -7.95 13.45 29.44
CA TYR A 323 -6.91 14.13 28.68
C TYR A 323 -7.40 14.65 27.33
N CYS A 324 -6.93 15.84 26.94
CA CYS A 324 -7.12 16.41 25.61
C CYS A 324 -5.99 15.92 24.69
N VAL A 325 -6.32 14.97 23.80
CA VAL A 325 -5.35 14.35 22.87
C VAL A 325 -4.63 15.39 21.99
N PRO A 326 -5.30 16.38 21.35
CA PRO A 326 -4.60 17.40 20.58
C PRO A 326 -3.59 18.21 21.40
N CYS A 327 -3.98 18.68 22.59
CA CYS A 327 -3.08 19.45 23.45
C CYS A 327 -1.91 18.61 23.97
N GLN A 328 -2.10 17.30 24.17
CA GLN A 328 -1.03 16.36 24.55
C GLN A 328 0.02 16.21 23.44
N HIS A 329 -0.42 16.10 22.17
CA HIS A 329 0.49 16.03 21.03
C HIS A 329 1.25 17.35 20.84
N TRP A 330 0.55 18.49 20.92
CA TRP A 330 1.15 19.81 20.71
C TRP A 330 2.19 20.16 21.78
N GLN A 331 2.00 19.73 23.03
CA GLN A 331 3.01 19.94 24.07
C GLN A 331 4.29 19.14 23.81
N SER A 332 4.17 17.95 23.20
CA SER A 332 5.32 17.11 22.84
C SER A 332 6.17 17.72 21.72
N GLU A 333 5.58 18.56 20.87
CA GLU A 333 6.23 19.18 19.71
C GLU A 333 6.68 20.63 19.93
N SER A 334 5.95 21.42 20.74
CA SER A 334 6.12 22.89 20.79
C SER A 334 6.25 23.50 22.19
N GLY A 335 6.15 22.71 23.26
CA GLY A 335 6.34 23.20 24.65
C GLY A 335 5.23 24.13 25.17
N SER A 336 4.08 24.21 24.50
CA SER A 336 2.92 25.04 24.88
C SER A 336 2.32 24.67 26.25
N ARG A 337 1.90 25.68 27.03
CA ARG A 337 1.29 25.57 28.38
C ARG A 337 -0.25 25.51 28.36
N GLN A 338 -0.86 24.76 27.45
CA GLN A 338 -2.31 24.55 27.51
C GLN A 338 -2.69 23.50 28.56
N ARG A 339 -3.82 23.73 29.24
CA ARG A 339 -4.38 22.79 30.22
C ARG A 339 -4.80 21.52 29.50
N MET A 340 -4.12 20.42 29.79
CA MET A 340 -4.28 19.17 29.04
C MET A 340 -5.12 18.11 29.74
N CYS A 341 -5.30 18.22 31.05
CA CYS A 341 -6.05 17.27 31.85
C CYS A 341 -7.21 17.94 32.61
N PHE A 342 -8.31 17.19 32.74
CA PHE A 342 -9.60 17.66 33.22
C PHE A 342 -10.18 16.66 34.23
N ARG A 343 -10.95 17.20 35.17
CA ARG A 343 -11.55 16.41 36.27
C ARG A 343 -12.72 15.54 35.79
N ASP A 344 -13.50 16.07 34.85
CA ASP A 344 -14.69 15.42 34.30
C ASP A 344 -14.78 15.60 32.78
N GLU A 345 -15.57 14.72 32.16
CA GLU A 345 -15.83 14.73 30.73
C GLU A 345 -16.42 16.06 30.25
N LYS A 346 -17.31 16.66 31.05
CA LYS A 346 -17.99 17.92 30.68
C LYS A 346 -16.97 19.03 30.47
N SER A 347 -15.98 19.13 31.36
CA SER A 347 -14.88 20.09 31.27
C SER A 347 -14.01 19.86 30.04
N LEU A 348 -13.70 18.60 29.71
CA LEU A 348 -12.98 18.24 28.48
C LEU A 348 -13.78 18.61 27.23
N ARG A 349 -15.09 18.33 27.20
CA ARG A 349 -15.98 18.67 26.08
C ARG A 349 -16.11 20.18 25.85
N ILE A 350 -16.13 20.97 26.92
CA ILE A 350 -16.14 22.44 26.83
C ILE A 350 -14.83 22.96 26.25
N HIS A 351 -13.70 22.40 26.69
CA HIS A 351 -12.38 22.75 26.17
C HIS A 351 -12.21 22.44 24.68
N GLY A 352 -12.83 21.36 24.18
CA GLY A 352 -12.78 20.95 22.78
C GLY A 352 -13.75 21.67 21.84
N LYS A 353 -14.54 22.65 22.32
CA LYS A 353 -15.31 23.55 21.45
C LYS A 353 -14.44 24.76 21.10
N PRO A 354 -14.21 25.07 19.80
CA PRO A 354 -13.50 26.27 19.39
C PRO A 354 -14.23 27.54 19.83
#